data_AF-A0A9D4R7Y2-F1
#
_entry.id   AF-A0A9D4R7Y2-F1
#
_cell.length_a   1.000
_cell.length_b   1.000
_cell.length_c   1.000
_cell.angle_alpha   90.00
_cell.angle_beta   90.00
_cell.angle_gamma   90.00
#
_symmetry.space_group_name_H-M   'P 1'
#
loop_
_entity.id
_entity.type
_entity.pdbx_description
1 polymer ?
#
loop_
_entity_poly.entity_id
_entity_poly.type
_entity_poly.pdbx_seq_one_letter_code
_entity_poly.pdbx_strand_id
1 'polypeptide(L)' 'MAEMGDIGEDFEQADAGSSTTYPKQCSALRKNGFVCIKGRPCKIVEMSTSKTGKHGHAKVGI' A
#
# COMPACT_ATOMS: atom_id res chain seq x y z
N MET A 1 16.65 -14.74 -52.86
CA MET A 1 16.16 -15.85 -52.02
C MET A 1 17.29 -16.18 -51.06
N ALA A 2 17.24 -15.90 -49.76
CA ALA A 2 16.13 -15.50 -48.91
C ALA A 2 16.64 -14.44 -47.91
N GLU A 3 15.82 -13.42 -47.71
CA GLU A 3 15.92 -12.51 -46.58
C GLU A 3 15.45 -13.29 -45.35
N MET A 4 16.33 -13.51 -44.38
CA MET A 4 15.97 -14.17 -43.13
C MET A 4 15.66 -13.07 -42.13
N GLY A 5 14.36 -12.89 -41.91
CA GLY A 5 13.75 -11.73 -41.29
C GLY A 5 14.30 -11.38 -39.90
N ASP A 6 14.34 -10.07 -39.69
CA ASP A 6 14.38 -9.39 -38.41
C ASP A 6 13.33 -9.99 -37.46
N ILE A 7 13.78 -10.78 -36.48
CA ILE A 7 12.95 -11.13 -35.32
C ILE A 7 13.29 -10.09 -34.26
N GLY A 8 12.73 -8.89 -34.40
CA GLY A 8 12.66 -7.92 -33.32
C GLY A 8 11.87 -8.56 -32.17
N GLU A 9 12.58 -9.11 -31.19
CA GLU A 9 11.99 -9.61 -29.95
C GLU A 9 11.45 -8.40 -29.16
N ASP A 10 10.19 -8.05 -29.38
CA ASP A 10 9.45 -7.12 -28.53
C ASP A 10 9.09 -7.87 -27.24
N PHE A 11 9.98 -7.81 -26.25
CA PHE A 11 9.71 -8.32 -24.91
C PHE A 11 8.66 -7.41 -24.27
N GLU A 12 7.39 -7.77 -24.39
CA GLU A 12 6.32 -7.12 -23.65
C GLU A 12 6.64 -7.19 -22.14
N GLN A 13 6.82 -6.02 -21.53
CA GLN A 13 7.07 -5.90 -20.10
C GLN A 13 5.82 -6.38 -19.34
N ALA A 14 5.83 -7.63 -18.90
CA ALA A 14 4.78 -8.19 -18.06
C ALA A 14 4.79 -7.50 -16.70
N ASP A 15 3.79 -6.67 -16.42
CA ASP A 15 3.53 -6.19 -15.05
C ASP A 15 3.04 -7.38 -14.23
N ALA A 16 3.97 -8.01 -13.51
CA ALA A 16 3.64 -9.03 -12.53
C ALA A 16 2.86 -8.33 -11.41
N GLY A 17 1.54 -8.29 -11.53
CA GLY A 17 0.61 -7.55 -10.69
C GLY A 17 0.89 -7.73 -9.20
N SER A 18 1.74 -6.85 -8.66
CA SER A 18 2.16 -6.87 -7.27
C SER A 18 1.22 -5.97 -6.48
N SER A 19 0.77 -6.44 -5.32
CA SER A 19 -0.09 -5.63 -4.47
C SER A 19 0.69 -4.43 -3.95
N THR A 20 0.27 -3.22 -4.32
CA THR A 20 0.86 -1.95 -3.86
C THR A 20 0.57 -1.66 -2.38
N THR A 21 -0.26 -2.47 -1.74
CA THR A 21 -0.65 -2.34 -0.34
C THR A 21 -0.59 -3.68 0.38
N TYR A 22 -0.37 -3.63 1.70
CA TYR A 22 -0.43 -4.79 2.56
C TYR A 22 -1.22 -4.46 3.83
N PRO A 23 -1.97 -5.43 4.40
CA PRO A 23 -2.70 -5.21 5.63
C PRO A 23 -1.73 -5.10 6.81
N LYS A 24 -1.96 -4.12 7.69
CA LYS A 24 -1.22 -3.94 8.93
C LYS A 24 -2.17 -3.56 10.05
N GLN A 25 -1.90 -4.03 11.26
CA GLN A 25 -2.70 -3.67 12.44
C GLN A 25 -2.56 -2.17 12.74
N CYS A 26 -3.68 -1.48 13.00
CA CYS A 26 -3.69 -0.04 13.26
C CYS A 26 -2.80 0.37 14.45
N SER A 27 -2.67 -0.49 15.47
CA SER A 27 -1.80 -0.25 16.63
C SER A 27 -0.31 -0.34 16.31
N ALA A 28 0.08 -0.97 15.19
CA ALA A 28 1.45 -1.07 14.72
C ALA A 28 1.86 0.08 13.78
N LEU A 29 0.92 0.99 13.47
CA LEU A 29 1.22 2.24 12.76
C LEU A 29 1.97 3.20 13.67
N ARG A 30 2.81 4.05 13.07
CA ARG A 30 3.65 5.03 13.77
C ARG A 30 3.64 6.35 13.02
N LYS A 31 3.93 7.45 13.72
CA LYS A 31 4.16 8.76 13.09
C LYS A 31 5.20 8.63 11.98
N ASN A 32 5.01 9.40 10.92
CA ASN A 32 5.75 9.35 9.67
C ASN A 32 5.63 8.06 8.85
N GLY A 33 4.82 7.09 9.28
CA GLY A 33 4.45 5.93 8.47
C GLY A 33 3.46 6.28 7.37
N PHE A 34 3.15 5.30 6.52
CA PHE A 34 2.17 5.42 5.44
C PHE A 34 0.94 4.55 5.72
N VAL A 35 -0.21 5.06 5.31
CA VAL A 35 -1.49 4.37 5.41
C VAL A 35 -2.36 4.77 4.23
N CYS A 36 -3.16 3.84 3.73
CA CYS A 36 -4.11 4.13 2.67
C CYS A 36 -5.46 4.53 3.27
N ILE A 37 -5.90 5.75 2.99
CA ILE A 37 -7.22 6.27 3.38
C ILE A 37 -8.04 6.49 2.12
N LYS A 38 -9.16 5.76 1.97
CA LYS A 38 -10.06 5.86 0.80
C LYS A 38 -9.29 5.71 -0.54
N GLY A 39 -8.35 4.78 -0.61
CA GLY A 39 -7.53 4.53 -1.80
C GLY A 39 -6.41 5.55 -2.05
N ARG A 40 -6.20 6.52 -1.15
CA ARG A 40 -5.13 7.51 -1.25
C ARG A 40 -4.01 7.19 -0.26
N PRO A 41 -2.75 7.07 -0.70
CA PRO A 41 -1.63 6.89 0.21
C PRO A 41 -1.36 8.21 0.95
N CYS A 42 -1.46 8.17 2.28
CA CYS A 42 -1.27 9.33 3.16
C CYS A 42 -0.13 9.05 4.14
N LYS A 43 0.67 10.09 4.43
CA LYS A 43 1.66 10.06 5.52
C LYS A 43 0.98 10.40 6.84
N ILE A 44 1.27 9.61 7.88
CA ILE A 44 0.74 9.82 9.23
C ILE A 44 1.53 10.95 9.89
N VAL A 45 0.94 12.14 10.02
CA VAL A 45 1.56 13.29 10.70
C VAL A 45 1.35 13.23 12.22
N GLU A 46 0.16 12.80 12.63
CA GLU A 46 -0.23 12.64 14.03
C GLU A 46 -1.00 11.34 14.21
N MET A 47 -0.92 10.76 15.40
CA MET A 47 -1.65 9.55 15.76
C MET A 47 -2.09 9.68 17.21
N SER A 48 -3.37 9.46 17.47
CA SER A 48 -3.96 9.47 18.80
C SER A 48 -4.73 8.18 19.06
N THR A 49 -4.72 7.71 20.31
CA THR A 49 -5.51 6.55 20.73
C THR A 49 -6.50 6.99 21.78
N SER A 50 -7.77 6.64 21.60
CA SER A 50 -8.85 6.93 22.54
C SER A 50 -9.50 5.64 23.05
N LYS A 51 -10.12 5.73 24.22
CA LYS A 51 -10.96 4.69 24.81
C LYS A 51 -12.35 5.24 24.97
N THR A 52 -13.36 4.53 24.46
CA THR A 52 -14.77 4.98 24.54
C THR A 52 -15.45 4.66 25.87
N GLY A 53 -14.74 4.03 26.81
CA GLY A 53 -15.23 3.69 28.15
C GLY A 53 -14.26 2.77 28.91
N LYS A 54 -14.56 2.47 30.18
CA LYS A 54 -13.71 1.65 31.09
C LYS A 54 -13.35 0.28 30.51
N HIS A 55 -14.30 -0.37 29.86
CA HIS A 55 -14.14 -1.69 29.25
C HIS A 55 -14.16 -1.65 27.70
N GLY A 56 -14.12 -0.45 27.12
CA GLY A 56 -14.20 -0.27 25.67
C GLY A 56 -12.91 -0.66 24.94
N HIS A 57 -13.03 -1.05 23.68
CA HIS A 57 -11.87 -1.22 22.81
C HIS A 57 -11.18 0.12 22.53
N ALA A 58 -9.87 0.06 22.32
CA ALA A 58 -9.12 1.24 21.89
C ALA A 58 -9.51 1.59 20.45
N LYS A 59 -9.62 2.88 20.18
CA LYS A 59 -9.80 3.43 18.83
C LYS A 59 -8.57 4.24 18.50
N VAL A 60 -8.09 4.13 17.27
CA VAL A 60 -6.95 4.87 16.76
C VAL A 60 -7.47 5.92 15.77
N GLY A 61 -7.12 7.18 16.00
CA GLY A 61 -7.33 8.29 15.06
C GLY A 61 -6.00 8.72 14.45
N ILE A 62 -6.01 8.95 13.13
CA ILE A 62 -4.90 9.40 12.28
C ILE A 62 -5.40 10.44 11.29
#